data_AF-A0A834EUY3-F1
#
_entry.id   AF-A0A834EUY3-F1
#
_cell.length_a   1.000
_cell.length_b   1.000
_cell.length_c   1.000
_cell.angle_alpha   90.00
_cell.angle_beta   90.00
_cell.angle_gamma   90.00
#
_symmetry.space_group_name_H-M   'P 1'
#
loop_
_entity.id
_entity.type
_entity.pdbx_description
1 polymer ?
#
loop_
_entity_poly.entity_id
_entity_poly.type
_entity_poly.pdbx_seq_one_letter_code
_entity_poly.pdbx_strand_id
1 'polypeptide(L)'
;MSSITIDPDVKPGEYVIKSLFAEFAVQAEKKIEVVMAEPLEKPLSRSLQRGEDLQFDQLISSMSSVAEHCLPSLLRTLFDWYRRQNGTEDESYEYRPRSSTKSKGDEQQRERDYLLERRDLAVDFIFCLVLVEVLKQVSTFLSTKSVSYFFLYFAFVFHLPYLGC
;
A
#
# COMPACT_ATOMS: atom_id res chain seq x y z
N MET A 1 -17.24 -16.20 -14.24
CA MET A 1 -17.90 -16.09 -12.92
C MET A 1 -17.17 -17.03 -11.98
N SER A 2 -16.29 -16.50 -11.12
CA SER A 2 -15.63 -17.27 -10.08
C SER A 2 -16.68 -17.68 -9.04
N SER A 3 -16.89 -18.99 -8.90
CA SER A 3 -17.73 -19.57 -7.85
C SER A 3 -17.05 -19.35 -6.51
N ILE A 4 -17.70 -18.60 -5.63
CA ILE A 4 -17.24 -18.40 -4.26
C ILE A 4 -17.80 -19.57 -3.44
N THR A 5 -16.94 -20.52 -3.07
CA THR A 5 -17.25 -21.56 -2.11
C THR A 5 -17.26 -20.95 -0.71
N ILE A 6 -18.45 -20.76 -0.14
CA ILE A 6 -18.64 -20.25 1.22
C ILE A 6 -18.54 -21.43 2.19
N ASP A 7 -17.51 -21.43 3.01
CA ASP A 7 -17.36 -22.38 4.12
C ASP A 7 -18.32 -21.98 5.27
N PRO A 8 -19.28 -22.85 5.64
CA PRO A 8 -20.31 -22.54 6.64
C PRO A 8 -19.77 -22.39 8.07
N ASP A 9 -18.51 -22.78 8.36
CA ASP A 9 -17.91 -22.64 9.69
C ASP A 9 -17.26 -21.26 9.92
N VAL A 10 -17.15 -20.42 8.89
CA VAL A 10 -16.58 -19.07 9.02
C VAL A 10 -17.63 -18.10 9.53
N LYS A 11 -17.33 -17.41 10.63
CA LYS A 11 -18.23 -16.37 11.17
C LYS A 11 -18.46 -15.28 10.11
N PRO A 12 -19.71 -14.81 9.91
CA PRO A 12 -20.02 -13.81 8.87
C PRO A 12 -19.13 -12.56 8.92
N GLY A 13 -18.79 -12.07 10.12
CA GLY A 13 -17.91 -10.92 10.28
C GLY A 13 -16.46 -11.18 9.87
N GLU A 14 -15.96 -12.40 10.07
CA GLU A 14 -14.61 -12.79 9.64
C GLU A 14 -14.55 -12.93 8.12
N TYR A 15 -15.59 -13.51 7.52
CA TYR A 15 -15.74 -13.60 6.08
C TYR A 15 -15.73 -12.20 5.44
N VAL A 16 -16.52 -11.26 5.97
CA VAL A 16 -16.56 -9.88 5.47
C VAL A 16 -15.19 -9.21 5.49
N ILE A 17 -14.45 -9.31 6.61
CA ILE A 17 -13.10 -8.71 6.72
C ILE A 17 -12.13 -9.34 5.72
N LYS A 18 -12.14 -10.68 5.60
CA LYS A 18 -11.27 -11.42 4.68
C LYS A 18 -11.56 -11.06 3.22
N SER A 19 -12.83 -11.06 2.82
CA SER A 19 -13.24 -10.70 1.46
C SER A 19 -12.92 -9.24 1.14
N LEU A 20 -13.17 -8.33 2.07
CA LEU A 20 -12.88 -6.90 1.88
C LEU A 20 -11.38 -6.65 1.71
N PHE A 21 -10.55 -7.31 2.52
CA PHE A 21 -9.11 -7.18 2.43
C PHE A 21 -8.54 -7.83 1.16
N ALA A 22 -9.10 -8.96 0.73
CA ALA A 22 -8.72 -9.61 -0.52
C ALA A 22 -9.00 -8.71 -1.72
N GLU A 23 -10.19 -8.08 -1.77
CA GLU A 23 -10.53 -7.10 -2.79
C GLU A 23 -9.58 -5.89 -2.75
N PHE A 24 -9.26 -5.39 -1.54
CA PHE A 24 -8.28 -4.32 -1.37
C PHE A 24 -6.92 -4.67 -1.95
N ALA A 25 -6.37 -5.85 -1.64
CA ALA A 25 -5.07 -6.25 -2.14
C ALA A 25 -5.04 -6.33 -3.68
N VAL A 26 -6.09 -6.87 -4.30
CA VAL A 26 -6.20 -6.96 -5.76
C VAL A 26 -6.28 -5.57 -6.41
N GLN A 27 -7.10 -4.67 -5.87
CA GLN A 27 -7.25 -3.33 -6.42
C GLN A 27 -6.01 -2.45 -6.19
N ALA A 28 -5.33 -2.63 -5.06
CA ALA A 28 -4.06 -1.97 -4.78
C ALA A 28 -2.97 -2.40 -5.76
N GLU A 29 -2.83 -3.69 -6.03
CA GLU A 29 -1.88 -4.23 -7.02
C GLU A 29 -2.16 -3.65 -8.40
N LYS A 30 -3.42 -3.69 -8.85
CA LYS A 30 -3.83 -3.10 -10.13
C LYS A 30 -3.50 -1.61 -10.23
N LYS A 31 -3.66 -0.84 -9.14
CA LYS A 31 -3.28 0.58 -9.11
C LYS A 31 -1.76 0.78 -9.21
N ILE A 32 -0.98 -0.07 -8.54
CA ILE A 32 0.49 -0.06 -8.65
C ILE A 32 0.90 -0.34 -10.10
N GLU A 33 0.34 -1.38 -10.74
CA GLU A 33 0.62 -1.70 -12.14
C GLU A 33 0.31 -0.53 -13.09
N VAL A 34 -0.82 0.15 -12.92
CA VAL A 34 -1.19 1.33 -13.71
C VAL A 34 -0.16 2.45 -13.53
N VAL A 35 0.23 2.74 -12.29
CA VAL A 35 1.23 3.76 -11.97
C VAL A 35 2.61 3.44 -12.55
N MET A 36 2.96 2.16 -12.60
CA MET A 36 4.21 1.68 -13.19
C MET A 36 4.20 1.74 -14.72
N ALA A 37 3.03 1.64 -15.35
CA ALA A 37 2.85 1.81 -16.79
C ALA A 37 2.75 3.28 -17.24
N GLU A 38 2.52 4.21 -16.31
CA GLU A 38 2.43 5.63 -16.62
C GLU A 38 3.81 6.28 -16.86
N PRO A 39 3.89 7.33 -17.71
CA PRO A 39 5.12 8.08 -17.89
C PRO A 39 5.66 8.62 -16.57
N LEU A 40 6.97 8.55 -16.37
CA LEU A 40 7.64 8.93 -15.12
C LEU A 40 7.35 10.38 -14.68
N GLU A 41 7.09 11.26 -15.65
CA GLU A 41 6.76 12.68 -15.45
C GLU A 41 5.41 12.90 -14.77
N LYS A 42 4.49 11.92 -14.80
CA LYS A 42 3.20 12.04 -14.14
C LYS A 42 3.36 11.79 -12.63
N PRO A 43 2.97 12.75 -11.77
CA PRO A 43 3.11 12.60 -10.33
C PRO A 43 2.12 11.56 -9.79
N LEU A 44 2.60 10.69 -8.89
CA LEU A 44 1.81 9.63 -8.25
C LEU A 44 0.55 10.15 -7.56
N SER A 45 0.64 11.33 -6.97
CA SER A 45 -0.48 11.99 -6.29
C SER A 45 -1.67 12.22 -7.22
N ARG A 46 -1.46 12.48 -8.51
CA ARG A 46 -2.58 12.65 -9.45
C ARG A 46 -3.25 11.35 -9.83
N SER A 47 -2.53 10.23 -9.84
CA SER A 47 -3.08 8.93 -10.27
C SER A 47 -3.68 8.14 -9.11
N LEU A 48 -3.21 8.38 -7.88
CA LEU A 48 -3.63 7.65 -6.69
C LEU A 48 -4.54 8.46 -5.75
N GLN A 49 -4.79 9.76 -6.01
CA GLN A 49 -5.67 10.57 -5.17
C GLN A 49 -7.13 10.07 -5.15
N ARG A 50 -7.85 10.45 -4.08
CA ARG A 50 -9.31 10.31 -3.98
C ARG A 50 -9.98 10.98 -5.18
N GLY A 51 -11.01 10.35 -5.71
CA GLY A 51 -11.82 10.85 -6.83
C GLY A 51 -11.39 10.36 -8.21
N GLU A 52 -10.19 9.80 -8.35
CA GLU A 52 -9.71 9.24 -9.64
C GLU A 52 -10.27 7.85 -9.91
N ASP A 53 -10.55 7.09 -8.85
CA ASP A 53 -11.09 5.74 -8.94
C ASP A 53 -12.20 5.54 -7.90
N LEU A 54 -13.43 5.68 -8.39
CA LEU A 54 -14.64 5.55 -7.55
C LEU A 54 -14.77 4.15 -6.93
N GLN A 55 -14.28 3.10 -7.59
CA GLN A 55 -14.34 1.74 -7.06
C GLN A 55 -13.38 1.60 -5.88
N PHE A 56 -12.15 2.08 -6.04
CA PHE A 56 -11.17 2.08 -4.96
C PHE A 56 -11.59 2.99 -3.80
N ASP A 57 -12.23 4.12 -4.10
CA ASP A 57 -12.73 5.04 -3.08
C ASP A 57 -13.85 4.44 -2.24
N GLN A 58 -14.75 3.70 -2.88
CA GLN A 58 -15.79 2.93 -2.19
C GLN A 58 -15.18 1.84 -1.31
N LEU A 59 -14.13 1.17 -1.80
CA LEU A 59 -13.43 0.13 -1.06
C LEU A 59 -12.75 0.69 0.20
N ILE A 60 -12.03 1.81 0.07
CA ILE A 60 -11.43 2.54 1.20
C ILE A 60 -12.51 2.99 2.20
N SER A 61 -13.64 3.51 1.71
CA SER A 61 -14.76 3.92 2.57
C SER A 61 -15.36 2.72 3.31
N SER A 62 -15.50 1.57 2.64
CA SER A 62 -15.97 0.33 3.25
C SER A 62 -15.02 -0.19 4.32
N MET A 63 -13.70 -0.12 4.07
CA MET A 63 -12.68 -0.47 5.07
C MET A 63 -12.76 0.45 6.30
N SER A 64 -13.02 1.74 6.10
CA SER A 64 -13.23 2.69 7.20
C SER A 64 -14.45 2.35 8.05
N SER A 65 -15.59 2.00 7.45
CA SER A 65 -16.78 1.57 8.20
C SER A 65 -16.54 0.27 8.98
N VAL A 66 -15.85 -0.70 8.39
CA VAL A 66 -15.49 -1.95 9.09
C VAL A 66 -14.51 -1.70 10.25
N ALA A 67 -13.63 -0.69 10.12
CA ALA A 67 -12.69 -0.32 11.17
C ALA A 67 -13.39 0.10 12.48
N GLU A 68 -14.62 0.62 12.44
CA GLU A 68 -15.41 0.95 13.64
C GLU A 68 -15.58 -0.25 14.60
N HIS A 69 -15.61 -1.46 14.05
CA HIS A 69 -15.87 -2.68 14.80
C HIS A 69 -14.63 -3.55 14.99
N CYS A 70 -13.62 -3.44 14.11
CA CYS A 70 -12.45 -4.32 14.16
C CYS A 70 -11.13 -3.63 13.74
N LEU A 71 -10.93 -2.37 14.14
CA LEU A 71 -9.73 -1.59 13.84
C LEU A 71 -8.40 -2.34 14.11
N PRO A 72 -8.17 -2.99 15.29
CA PRO A 72 -6.89 -3.65 15.55
C PRO A 72 -6.58 -4.77 14.57
N SER A 73 -7.60 -5.55 14.18
CA SER A 73 -7.47 -6.63 13.21
C SER A 73 -7.21 -6.11 11.80
N LEU A 74 -7.89 -5.03 11.42
CA LEU A 74 -7.72 -4.40 10.11
C LEU A 74 -6.33 -3.76 9.98
N LEU A 75 -5.88 -3.00 10.99
CA LEU A 75 -4.55 -2.41 11.03
C LEU A 75 -3.47 -3.48 10.94
N ARG A 76 -3.55 -4.55 11.75
CA ARG A 76 -2.58 -5.65 11.69
C ARG A 76 -2.45 -6.21 10.27
N THR A 77 -3.58 -6.49 9.62
CA THR A 77 -3.60 -7.05 8.26
C THR A 77 -3.06 -6.05 7.23
N LEU A 78 -3.36 -4.75 7.38
CA LEU A 78 -2.85 -3.69 6.51
C LEU A 78 -1.33 -3.52 6.63
N PHE A 79 -0.80 -3.52 7.85
CA PHE A 79 0.66 -3.50 8.10
C PHE A 79 1.35 -4.75 7.56
N ASP A 80 0.71 -5.92 7.70
CA ASP A 80 1.24 -7.17 7.13
C ASP A 80 1.30 -7.12 5.61
N TRP A 81 0.29 -6.56 4.95
CA TRP A 81 0.31 -6.33 3.49
C TRP A 81 1.41 -5.35 3.09
N TYR A 82 1.52 -4.21 3.77
CA TYR A 82 2.56 -3.21 3.51
C TYR A 82 3.97 -3.81 3.60
N ARG A 83 4.23 -4.58 4.65
CA ARG A 83 5.53 -5.27 4.84
C ARG A 83 5.83 -6.31 3.75
N ARG A 84 4.81 -7.02 3.24
CA ARG A 84 4.99 -7.95 2.11
C ARG A 84 5.31 -7.22 0.80
N GLN A 85 4.74 -6.04 0.61
CA GLN A 85 5.01 -5.23 -0.59
C GLN A 85 6.46 -4.71 -0.64
N ASN A 86 7.05 -4.38 0.52
CA ASN A 86 8.42 -3.86 0.66
C ASN A 86 9.52 -4.94 0.59
N GLY A 87 9.18 -6.21 0.34
CA GLY A 87 10.18 -7.26 0.08
C GLY A 87 10.84 -7.82 1.35
N THR A 88 10.26 -8.89 1.89
CA THR A 88 11.02 -9.94 2.59
C THR A 88 10.96 -11.23 1.79
N GLU A 89 11.22 -11.14 0.48
CA GLU A 89 11.49 -12.30 -0.37
C GLU A 89 12.76 -12.00 -1.18
N ASP A 90 13.89 -12.34 -0.55
CA ASP A 90 15.03 -13.08 -1.11
C ASP A 90 15.08 -13.24 -2.65
N GLU A 91 15.24 -12.16 -3.41
CA GLU A 91 15.94 -12.26 -4.70
C GLU A 91 17.43 -12.21 -4.41
N SER A 92 17.98 -13.39 -4.17
CA SER A 92 19.41 -13.67 -4.29
C SER A 92 19.93 -12.99 -5.55
N TYR A 93 20.61 -11.86 -5.37
CA TYR A 93 21.40 -11.20 -6.40
C TYR A 93 22.50 -12.19 -6.79
N GLU A 94 22.20 -13.11 -7.70
CA GLU A 94 23.20 -13.97 -8.31
C GLU A 94 24.04 -13.07 -9.20
N TYR A 95 25.06 -12.46 -8.58
CA TYR A 95 26.08 -11.68 -9.26
C TYR A 95 26.78 -12.62 -10.23
N ARG A 96 26.36 -12.59 -11.50
CA ARG A 96 27.06 -13.25 -12.59
C ARG A 96 28.04 -12.24 -13.19
N PRO A 97 29.34 -12.33 -12.91
CA PRO A 97 30.30 -11.43 -13.52
C PRO A 97 30.51 -11.86 -14.97
N ARG A 98 30.11 -11.05 -15.95
CA ARG A 98 30.72 -11.17 -17.27
C ARG A 98 30.73 -9.87 -18.08
N SER A 99 31.97 -9.42 -18.28
CA SER A 99 32.51 -8.74 -19.46
C SER A 99 31.90 -7.41 -19.90
N SER A 100 32.57 -6.34 -19.47
CA SER A 100 33.08 -5.26 -20.33
C SER A 100 32.15 -4.64 -21.37
N THR A 101 31.20 -3.81 -20.92
CA THR A 101 30.76 -2.57 -21.59
C THR A 101 30.23 -1.62 -20.51
N LYS A 102 31.15 -0.83 -19.93
CA LYS A 102 31.02 -0.12 -18.64
C LYS A 102 30.17 1.17 -18.68
N SER A 103 29.25 1.33 -19.63
CA SER A 103 28.43 2.55 -19.74
C SER A 103 26.94 2.28 -19.95
N LYS A 104 26.55 1.26 -20.73
CA LYS A 104 25.13 0.91 -20.93
C LYS A 104 24.49 0.17 -19.75
N GLY A 105 25.28 -0.60 -19.00
CA GLY A 105 24.79 -1.31 -17.81
C GLY A 105 24.40 -0.36 -16.67
N ASP A 106 25.11 0.76 -16.52
CA ASP A 106 24.88 1.71 -15.44
C ASP A 106 23.59 2.53 -15.65
N GLU A 107 23.22 2.85 -16.90
CA GLU A 107 21.96 3.54 -17.21
C GLU A 107 20.75 2.61 -17.01
N GLN A 108 20.85 1.36 -17.47
CA GLN A 108 19.77 0.38 -17.33
C GLN A 108 19.56 -0.04 -15.87
N GLN A 109 20.65 -0.12 -15.08
CA GLN A 109 20.56 -0.36 -13.63
C GLN A 109 19.88 0.82 -12.92
N ARG A 110 20.26 2.07 -13.25
CA ARG A 110 19.60 3.26 -12.67
C ARG A 110 18.11 3.29 -13.01
N GLU A 111 17.74 3.02 -14.26
CA GLU A 111 16.34 2.99 -14.67
C GLU A 111 15.54 1.94 -13.88
N ARG A 112 16.11 0.74 -13.67
CA ARG A 112 15.52 -0.28 -12.80
C ARG A 112 15.38 0.21 -11.36
N ASP A 113 16.40 0.83 -10.79
CA ASP A 113 16.38 1.34 -9.41
C ASP A 113 15.29 2.43 -9.25
N TYR A 114 15.15 3.33 -10.23
CA TYR A 114 14.08 4.34 -10.26
C TYR A 114 12.67 3.73 -10.33
N LEU A 115 12.49 2.66 -11.12
CA LEU A 115 11.21 1.96 -11.20
C LEU A 115 10.86 1.29 -9.87
N LEU A 116 11.84 0.69 -9.19
CA LEU A 116 11.65 0.11 -7.86
C LEU A 116 11.25 1.19 -6.84
N GLU A 117 11.95 2.32 -6.81
CA GLU A 117 11.60 3.45 -5.94
C GLU A 117 10.20 3.99 -6.24
N ARG A 118 9.81 4.08 -7.52
CA ARG A 118 8.46 4.50 -7.92
C ARG A 118 7.39 3.54 -7.42
N ARG A 119 7.64 2.23 -7.48
CA ARG A 119 6.74 1.20 -6.94
C ARG A 119 6.58 1.38 -5.43
N ASP A 120 7.69 1.52 -4.71
CA ASP A 120 7.67 1.67 -3.25
C ASP A 120 6.89 2.92 -2.83
N LEU A 121 7.10 4.04 -3.52
CA LEU A 121 6.33 5.27 -3.30
C LEU A 121 4.82 5.08 -3.59
N ALA A 122 4.45 4.26 -4.57
CA ALA A 122 3.05 3.95 -4.87
C ALA A 122 2.42 3.10 -3.75
N VAL A 123 3.16 2.11 -3.25
CA VAL A 123 2.74 1.28 -2.10
C VAL A 123 2.56 2.17 -0.87
N ASP A 124 3.53 3.04 -0.57
CA ASP A 124 3.48 4.00 0.54
C ASP A 124 2.25 4.89 0.44
N PHE A 125 1.97 5.42 -0.76
CA PHE A 125 0.83 6.29 -1.00
C PHE A 125 -0.49 5.56 -0.74
N ILE A 126 -0.66 4.34 -1.28
CA ILE A 126 -1.88 3.54 -1.10
C ILE A 126 -2.06 3.16 0.37
N PHE A 127 -0.99 2.68 1.02
CA PHE A 127 -1.01 2.34 2.43
C PHE A 127 -1.46 3.53 3.28
N CYS A 128 -0.88 4.70 3.03
CA CYS A 128 -1.19 5.91 3.78
C CYS A 128 -2.61 6.40 3.51
N LEU A 129 -3.08 6.33 2.27
CA LEU A 129 -4.45 6.69 1.90
C LEU A 129 -5.48 5.87 2.72
N VAL A 130 -5.27 4.55 2.79
CA VAL A 130 -6.15 3.64 3.55
C VAL A 130 -5.99 3.87 5.05
N LEU A 131 -4.75 4.04 5.54
CA LEU A 131 -4.44 4.25 6.94
C LEU A 131 -5.13 5.53 7.47
N VAL A 132 -5.08 6.63 6.72
CA VAL A 132 -5.80 7.87 7.05
C VAL A 132 -7.28 7.57 7.25
N GLU A 133 -7.90 6.85 6.31
CA GLU A 133 -9.34 6.61 6.34
C GLU A 133 -9.77 5.70 7.49
N VAL A 134 -9.03 4.63 7.78
CA VAL A 134 -9.36 3.72 8.89
C VAL A 134 -9.10 4.37 10.26
N LEU A 135 -8.11 5.26 10.35
CA LEU A 135 -7.80 5.98 11.59
C LEU A 135 -8.75 7.15 11.87
N LYS A 136 -9.51 7.64 10.88
CA LYS A 136 -10.59 8.63 11.14
C LYS A 136 -11.53 8.17 12.26
N GLN A 137 -11.78 6.87 12.35
CA GLN A 137 -12.64 6.30 13.38
C GLN A 137 -12.09 6.48 14.80
N VAL A 138 -10.76 6.49 14.97
CA VAL A 138 -10.12 6.78 16.27
C VAL A 138 -10.25 8.25 16.64
N SER A 139 -10.17 9.14 15.65
CA SER A 139 -10.34 10.58 15.88
C SER A 139 -11.76 10.97 16.26
N THR A 140 -12.76 10.20 15.83
CA THR A 140 -14.17 10.37 16.27
C THR A 140 -14.34 9.96 17.75
N PHE A 141 -13.60 8.96 18.22
CA PHE A 141 -13.68 8.44 19.59
C PHE A 141 -12.85 9.24 20.61
N LEU A 142 -11.69 9.78 20.22
CA LEU A 142 -10.80 10.55 21.09
C LEU A 142 -10.70 12.01 20.62
N SER A 143 -11.45 12.90 21.27
CA SER A 143 -11.47 14.33 21.00
C SER A 143 -10.07 14.98 21.10
N THR A 144 -9.77 15.83 20.10
CA THR A 144 -8.77 16.93 20.04
C THR A 144 -7.27 16.69 20.27
N LYS A 145 -6.77 15.52 20.70
CA LYS A 145 -5.31 15.30 20.87
C LYS A 145 -4.62 14.42 19.80
N SER A 146 -5.37 13.68 18.98
CA SER A 146 -4.80 12.66 18.08
C SER A 146 -4.25 13.18 16.75
N VAL A 147 -4.67 14.37 16.29
CA VAL A 147 -4.24 14.92 14.98
C VAL A 147 -2.74 15.29 14.99
N SER A 148 -2.20 15.76 16.13
CA SER A 148 -0.76 16.04 16.24
C SER A 148 0.09 14.77 16.24
N TYR A 149 -0.38 13.69 16.87
CA TYR A 149 0.28 12.38 16.77
C TYR A 149 0.16 11.80 15.37
N PHE A 150 -0.92 12.08 14.65
CA PHE A 150 -1.08 11.68 13.25
C PHE A 150 -0.04 12.34 12.36
N PHE A 151 0.16 13.66 12.47
CA PHE A 151 1.23 14.36 11.75
C PHE A 151 2.63 13.92 12.20
N LEU A 152 2.86 13.68 13.48
CA LEU A 152 4.12 13.16 14.00
C LEU A 152 4.41 11.72 13.55
N TYR A 153 3.39 10.87 13.47
CA TYR A 153 3.52 9.48 13.03
C TYR A 153 3.70 9.41 11.51
N PHE A 154 2.98 10.24 10.75
CA PHE A 154 3.19 10.39 9.31
C PHE A 154 4.60 10.94 9.04
N ALA A 155 5.03 11.98 9.77
CA ALA A 155 6.40 12.46 9.69
C ALA A 155 7.42 11.40 10.14
N PHE A 156 7.15 10.60 11.17
CA PHE A 156 8.08 9.57 11.63
C PHE A 156 8.18 8.40 10.65
N VAL A 157 7.05 7.92 10.10
CA VAL A 157 7.00 6.80 9.15
C VAL A 157 7.57 7.18 7.78
N PHE A 158 7.29 8.39 7.28
CA PHE A 158 7.86 8.85 6.01
C PHE A 158 9.29 9.35 6.12
N HIS A 159 9.75 9.83 7.28
CA HIS A 159 11.07 10.47 7.40
C HIS A 159 12.16 9.54 7.93
N LEU A 160 11.82 8.39 8.54
CA LEU A 160 12.81 7.39 8.96
C LEU A 160 13.56 6.68 7.82
N PRO A 161 12.93 6.27 6.70
CA PRO A 161 13.68 5.64 5.61
C PRO A 161 14.58 6.62 4.83
N TYR A 162 14.39 7.95 4.97
CA TYR A 162 15.20 8.97 4.30
C TYR A 162 16.29 9.62 5.18
N LEU A 163 16.34 9.34 6.49
CA LEU A 163 17.45 9.78 7.37
C LEU A 163 18.46 8.66 7.70
N GLY A 164 18.23 7.46 7.17
CA GLY A 164 19.09 6.30 7.32
C GLY A 164 19.93 6.00 6.08
N CYS A 165 20.57 7.02 5.50
CA CYS A 165 21.73 6.93 4.60
C CYS A 165 22.44 8.29 4.57
#